data_AF-A0A376Y5I1-F1
#
_entry.id   AF-A0A376Y5I1-F1
#
_cell.length_a   1.000
_cell.length_b   1.000
_cell.length_c   1.000
_cell.angle_alpha   90.00
_cell.angle_beta   90.00
_cell.angle_gamma   90.00
#
_symmetry.space_group_name_H-M   'P 1'
#
loop_
_entity.id
_entity.type
_entity.pdbx_description
1 polymer ?
#
loop_
_entity_poly.entity_id
_entity_poly.type
_entity_poly.pdbx_seq_one_letter_code
_entity_poly.pdbx_strand_id
1 'polypeptide(L)' 'MVCLQRWKAATGVDALTHAIEGYITRGAWALTDALHIKAIEIIAGALRGSVAGDKDAGEEMALGQYVAGMGFSNVG' A
#
# COMPACT_ATOMS: atom_id res chain seq x y z
N MET A 1 10.07 10.49 -18.69
CA MET A 1 8.86 9.86 -18.12
C MET A 1 9.13 8.50 -17.46
N VAL A 2 9.92 7.61 -18.08
CA VAL A 2 10.25 6.26 -17.56
C VAL A 2 10.82 6.25 -16.13
N CYS A 3 11.63 7.25 -15.74
CA CYS A 3 12.18 7.31 -14.39
C CYS A 3 11.07 7.40 -13.32
N LEU A 4 10.10 8.30 -13.50
CA LEU A 4 8.99 8.51 -12.54
C LEU A 4 8.13 7.25 -12.36
N GLN A 5 7.89 6.51 -13.44
CA GLN A 5 7.13 5.26 -13.40
C GLN A 5 7.85 4.18 -12.58
N ARG A 6 9.18 4.12 -12.63
CA ARG A 6 9.98 3.18 -11.83
C ARG A 6 9.89 3.49 -10.33
N TRP A 7 9.92 4.77 -9.94
CA TRP A 7 9.74 5.17 -8.54
C TRP A 7 8.36 4.80 -8.02
N LYS A 8 7.30 5.10 -8.77
CA LYS A 8 5.93 4.72 -8.40
C LYS A 8 5.74 3.21 -8.27
N ALA A 9 6.37 2.44 -9.17
CA ALA A 9 6.33 0.99 -9.09
C ALA A 9 7.05 0.49 -7.84
N ALA A 10 8.26 1.00 -7.56
CA ALA A 10 9.04 0.60 -6.40
C ALA A 10 8.33 0.96 -5.08
N THR A 11 7.87 2.21 -4.91
CA THR A 11 7.22 2.65 -3.67
C THR A 11 5.81 2.08 -3.49
N GLY A 12 5.13 1.76 -4.58
CA GLY A 12 3.84 1.08 -4.52
C GLY A 12 3.97 -0.39 -4.10
N VAL A 13 5.02 -1.08 -4.57
CA VAL A 13 5.34 -2.45 -4.12
C VAL A 13 5.81 -2.44 -2.66
N ASP A 14 6.62 -1.46 -2.25
CA ASP A 14 7.05 -1.29 -0.86
C ASP A 14 5.87 -1.13 0.12
N ALA A 15 4.87 -0.32 -0.27
CA ALA A 15 3.65 -0.19 0.53
C ALA A 15 2.82 -1.47 0.57
N LEU A 16 2.80 -2.25 -0.52
CA LEU A 16 2.12 -3.55 -0.54
C LEU A 16 2.85 -4.55 0.37
N THR A 17 4.18 -4.56 0.39
CA THR A 17 4.95 -5.43 1.29
C THR A 17 4.72 -5.04 2.74
N HIS A 18 4.73 -3.75 3.10
CA HIS A 18 4.36 -3.32 4.45
C HIS A 18 2.97 -3.81 4.84
N ALA A 19 1.99 -3.73 3.94
CA ALA A 19 0.64 -4.20 4.23
C ALA A 19 0.59 -5.72 4.48
N ILE A 20 1.32 -6.51 3.70
CA ILE A 20 1.37 -7.97 3.85
C ILE A 20 2.14 -8.36 5.12
N GLU A 21 3.32 -7.77 5.36
CA GLU A 21 4.17 -8.04 6.50
C GLU A 21 3.47 -7.67 7.82
N GLY A 22 2.83 -6.50 7.84
CA GLY A 22 2.03 -6.05 8.97
C GLY A 22 0.78 -6.91 9.24
N TYR A 23 0.28 -7.66 8.25
CA TYR A 23 -0.81 -8.62 8.45
C TYR A 23 -0.34 -9.93 9.09
N ILE A 24 0.89 -10.37 8.83
CA ILE A 24 1.39 -11.69 9.27
C ILE A 24 2.38 -11.62 10.44
N THR A 25 2.70 -10.43 10.91
CA THR A 25 3.55 -10.20 12.09
C THR A 25 2.95 -10.82 13.35
N ARG A 26 3.82 -11.17 14.32
CA ARG A 26 3.41 -11.76 15.60
C ARG A 26 2.57 -10.83 16.48
N GLY A 27 2.65 -9.51 16.23
CA GLY A 27 1.90 -8.48 16.94
C GLY A 27 0.56 -8.11 16.29
N ALA A 28 0.19 -8.79 15.20
CA ALA A 28 -1.06 -8.55 14.50
C ALA A 28 -2.28 -8.80 15.40
N TRP A 29 -3.29 -7.94 15.29
CA TRP A 29 -4.54 -8.01 16.01
C TRP A 29 -5.68 -7.38 15.20
N ALA A 30 -6.91 -7.51 15.68
CA ALA A 30 -8.12 -7.23 14.89
C ALA A 30 -8.14 -5.88 14.14
N LEU A 31 -7.66 -4.79 14.76
CA LEU A 31 -7.66 -3.48 14.09
C LEU A 31 -6.60 -3.41 12.99
N THR A 32 -5.39 -3.91 13.26
CA THR A 32 -4.30 -3.86 12.27
C THR A 32 -4.58 -4.78 11.11
N ASP A 33 -5.24 -5.92 11.36
CA ASP A 33 -5.70 -6.83 10.32
C ASP A 33 -6.70 -6.14 9.38
N ALA A 34 -7.67 -5.42 9.94
CA ALA A 34 -8.64 -4.67 9.14
C ALA A 34 -7.97 -3.58 8.29
N LEU A 35 -6.99 -2.86 8.86
CA LEU A 35 -6.23 -1.84 8.13
C LEU A 35 -5.39 -2.47 7.00
N HIS A 36 -4.64 -3.53 7.28
CA HIS A 36 -3.76 -4.15 6.30
C HIS A 36 -4.53 -4.86 5.17
N ILE A 37 -5.62 -5.58 5.49
CA ILE A 37 -6.49 -6.16 4.46
C ILE A 37 -7.02 -5.05 3.56
N LYS A 38 -7.49 -3.93 4.14
CA LYS A 38 -8.01 -2.83 3.35
C LYS A 38 -6.94 -2.17 2.48
N ALA A 39 -5.73 -2.00 3.02
CA ALA A 39 -4.60 -1.48 2.27
C ALA A 39 -4.24 -2.38 1.09
N ILE A 40 -4.20 -3.71 1.28
CA ILE A 40 -3.92 -4.67 0.21
C ILE A 40 -4.93 -4.53 -0.93
N GLU A 41 -6.23 -4.44 -0.63
CA GLU A 41 -7.28 -4.25 -1.64
C GLU A 41 -7.07 -2.98 -2.48
N ILE A 42 -6.84 -1.84 -1.81
CA ILE A 42 -6.68 -0.53 -2.47
C ILE A 42 -5.40 -0.53 -3.31
N ILE A 43 -4.28 -0.94 -2.73
CA ILE A 43 -2.97 -0.92 -3.40
C ILE A 43 -2.98 -1.85 -4.61
N ALA A 44 -3.52 -3.07 -4.49
CA ALA A 44 -3.57 -4.01 -5.61
C ALA A 44 -4.42 -3.50 -6.79
N GLY A 45 -5.50 -2.77 -6.50
CA GLY A 45 -6.34 -2.14 -7.53
C GLY A 45 -5.67 -0.93 -8.20
N ALA A 46 -5.00 -0.09 -7.42
CA ALA A 46 -4.51 1.21 -7.87
C ALA A 46 -3.09 1.18 -8.48
N LEU A 47 -2.24 0.24 -8.08
CA LEU A 47 -0.80 0.25 -8.40
C LEU A 47 -0.49 0.39 -9.89
N ARG A 48 -1.13 -0.40 -10.75
CA ARG A 48 -0.87 -0.37 -12.20
C ARG A 48 -1.29 0.96 -12.84
N GLY A 49 -2.44 1.49 -12.45
CA GLY A 49 -2.93 2.79 -12.92
C GLY A 49 -2.01 3.93 -12.47
N SER A 50 -1.60 3.93 -11.21
CA SER A 50 -0.68 4.93 -10.66
C SER A 50 0.65 4.96 -11.43
N VAL A 51 1.22 3.78 -11.73
CA VAL A 51 2.45 3.63 -12.54
C VAL A 51 2.23 4.08 -13.99
N ALA A 52 1.06 3.83 -14.57
CA ALA A 52 0.70 4.33 -15.90
C ALA A 52 0.52 5.86 -15.95
N GLY A 53 0.45 6.53 -14.80
CA GLY A 53 0.28 7.98 -14.69
C GLY A 53 -1.17 8.42 -14.58
N ASP A 54 -2.10 7.49 -14.36
CA ASP A 54 -3.49 7.81 -14.02
C ASP A 54 -3.52 8.56 -12.68
N LYS A 55 -4.20 9.70 -12.67
CA LYS A 55 -4.28 10.58 -11.50
C LYS A 55 -5.14 9.96 -10.40
N ASP A 56 -6.28 9.40 -10.75
CA ASP A 56 -7.25 8.88 -9.77
C ASP A 56 -6.67 7.63 -9.10
N ALA A 57 -6.05 6.76 -9.90
CA ALA A 57 -5.28 5.63 -9.36
C ALA A 57 -4.07 6.09 -8.53
N GLY A 58 -3.50 7.26 -8.83
CA GLY A 58 -2.46 7.89 -8.00
C GLY A 58 -2.98 8.30 -6.62
N GLU A 59 -4.18 8.87 -6.56
CA GLU A 59 -4.85 9.27 -5.31
C GLU A 59 -5.26 8.04 -4.48
N GLU A 60 -5.81 7.01 -5.13
CA GLU A 60 -6.11 5.73 -4.49
C GLU A 60 -4.85 5.05 -3.96
N MET A 61 -3.76 5.08 -4.72
CA MET A 61 -2.48 4.56 -4.27
C MET A 61 -2.00 5.31 -3.01
N ALA A 62 -2.06 6.64 -3.00
CA ALA A 62 -1.68 7.43 -1.82
C ALA A 62 -2.54 7.09 -0.58
N LEU A 63 -3.85 6.88 -0.76
CA LEU A 63 -4.73 6.40 0.31
C LEU A 63 -4.32 5.01 0.80
N GLY A 64 -4.05 4.07 -0.11
CA GLY A 64 -3.58 2.73 0.23
C GLY A 64 -2.29 2.74 1.05
N GLN A 65 -1.32 3.58 0.67
CA GLN A 65 -0.06 3.76 1.43
C GLN A 65 -0.31 4.32 2.83
N TYR A 66 -1.22 5.29 2.95
CA TYR A 66 -1.57 5.86 4.24
C TYR A 66 -2.21 4.82 5.17
N VAL A 67 -3.14 4.00 4.64
CA VAL A 67 -3.79 2.93 5.41
C VAL A 67 -2.80 1.85 5.82
N ALA A 68 -1.89 1.45 4.92
CA ALA A 68 -0.80 0.52 5.25
C ALA A 68 0.06 1.08 6.39
N GLY A 69 0.46 2.35 6.30
CA GLY A 69 1.27 3.00 7.33
C GLY A 69 0.58 3.08 8.70
N MET A 70 -0.75 3.28 8.74
CA MET A 70 -1.50 3.24 10.01
C MET A 70 -1.45 1.87 10.68
N GLY A 71 -1.58 0.79 9.90
CA GLY A 71 -1.46 -0.56 10.41
C GLY A 71 -0.03 -0.87 10.86
N PHE A 72 0.93 -0.61 9.98
CA PHE A 72 2.35 -0.95 10.16
C PHE A 72 2.95 -0.24 11.38
N SER A 73 2.54 1.00 11.64
CA SER A 73 2.97 1.78 12.82
C SER A 73 2.66 1.11 14.17
N ASN A 74 1.75 0.13 14.20
CA ASN A 74 1.39 -0.58 15.42
C ASN A 74 2.05 -1.96 15.54
N VAL A 75 2.47 -2.57 14.44
CA VAL A 75 2.82 -4.01 14.42
C VAL A 75 4.16 -4.33 13.77
N GLY A 76 4.82 -3.31 13.23
CA GLY A 76 6.19 -3.36 12.75
C GLY A 76 6.31 -3.82 11.32
#